data_AF-A0AB34A091-F1
#
_entry.id   AF-A0AB34A091-F1
#
_cell.length_a   1.000
_cell.length_b   1.000
_cell.length_c   1.000
_cell.angle_alpha   90.00
_cell.angle_beta   90.00
_cell.angle_gamma   90.00
#
_symmetry.space_group_name_H-M   'P 1'
#
loop_
_entity.id
_entity.type
_entity.pdbx_description
1 polymer ?
#
loop_
_entity_poly.entity_id
_entity_poly.type
_entity_poly.pdbx_seq_one_letter_code
_entity_poly.pdbx_strand_id
1 'polypeptide(L)'
;MSGIQDWILSTFGHRVVTGFKTATDSETGQEIKDPVYDSEIIKTVDGLYQAVVDADKDYSQELNCNTSIKHTTVKPSGTVAKLAGVSEGMHFHYSGYLIQRIRFQETDPLLPALKDCGYRTEPDIYTPHTICVEFPIKAANADSDNFASAGTVSIAEQFATQAFLQTYWSDNAVSCTITFQNDESDQIAPLLHQYRYAIKSTSLLPYYGGSLKQAPKEPISKEKYEKADNHITGNVEIVFEQTNEDQKGLELVDQSDCDNGACPIK
;
A
#
# COMPACT_ATOMS: atom_id res chain seq x y z
N MET A 1 11.05 -1.87 -2.47
CA MET A 1 10.15 -1.26 -3.47
C MET A 1 8.74 -1.12 -2.90
N SER A 2 8.04 -0.01 -3.15
CA SER A 2 6.65 0.29 -2.73
C SER A 2 5.95 1.10 -3.82
N GLY A 3 4.62 1.28 -3.77
CA GLY A 3 3.87 1.92 -4.84
C GLY A 3 3.85 1.08 -6.13
N ILE A 4 4.02 -0.24 -6.00
CA ILE A 4 4.32 -1.12 -7.13
C ILE A 4 3.16 -1.16 -8.13
N GLN A 5 1.92 -1.23 -7.64
CA GLN A 5 0.74 -1.29 -8.51
C GLN A 5 0.55 0.03 -9.26
N ASP A 6 0.78 1.15 -8.58
CA ASP A 6 0.70 2.48 -9.18
C ASP A 6 1.77 2.67 -10.25
N TRP A 7 3.02 2.32 -9.92
CA TRP A 7 4.14 2.42 -10.83
C TRP A 7 3.94 1.56 -12.07
N ILE A 8 3.57 0.29 -11.90
CA ILE A 8 3.37 -0.64 -13.01
C ILE A 8 2.25 -0.14 -13.92
N LEU A 9 1.09 0.20 -13.34
CA LEU A 9 -0.06 0.63 -14.13
C LEU A 9 0.18 1.98 -14.83
N SER A 10 0.91 2.90 -14.19
CA SER A 10 1.24 4.21 -14.79
C SER A 10 2.28 4.10 -15.90
N THR A 11 3.24 3.18 -15.76
CA THR A 11 4.38 3.05 -16.68
C THR A 11 4.06 2.17 -17.88
N PHE A 12 3.40 1.03 -17.64
CA PHE A 12 3.17 0.00 -18.65
C PHE A 12 1.73 -0.03 -19.15
N GLY A 13 0.79 0.58 -18.43
CA GLY A 13 -0.62 0.66 -18.83
C GLY A 13 -1.47 -0.56 -18.45
N HIS A 14 -0.86 -1.64 -17.97
CA HIS A 14 -1.52 -2.86 -17.48
C HIS A 14 -0.83 -3.41 -16.23
N ARG A 15 -1.46 -4.39 -15.57
CA ARG A 15 -0.92 -5.07 -14.38
C ARG A 15 0.14 -6.10 -14.78
N VAL A 16 0.98 -6.50 -13.84
CA VAL A 16 2.09 -7.42 -14.11
C VAL A 16 1.66 -8.79 -14.66
N VAL A 17 0.50 -9.28 -14.23
CA VAL A 17 -0.10 -10.51 -14.72
C VAL A 17 -0.97 -10.17 -15.93
N THR A 18 -0.53 -10.59 -17.11
CA THR A 18 -1.24 -10.34 -18.39
C THR A 18 -2.23 -11.46 -18.73
N GLY A 19 -2.13 -12.61 -18.06
CA GLY A 19 -3.03 -13.74 -18.23
C GLY A 19 -2.54 -14.98 -17.51
N PHE A 20 -3.21 -16.10 -17.78
CA PHE A 20 -2.82 -17.42 -17.29
C PHE A 20 -2.86 -18.41 -18.45
N LYS A 21 -1.91 -19.34 -18.46
CA LYS A 21 -1.87 -20.47 -19.40
C LYS A 21 -1.98 -21.78 -18.64
N THR A 22 -2.54 -22.78 -19.29
CA THR A 22 -2.55 -24.15 -18.76
C THR A 22 -1.13 -24.70 -18.74
N ALA A 23 -0.73 -25.24 -17.60
CA ALA A 23 0.53 -25.94 -17.42
C ALA A 23 0.30 -27.17 -16.52
N THR A 24 1.38 -27.88 -16.21
CA THR A 24 1.32 -29.08 -15.37
C THR A 24 2.33 -28.95 -14.23
N ASP A 25 1.89 -29.26 -13.02
CA ASP A 25 2.78 -29.37 -11.86
C ASP A 25 3.83 -30.46 -12.12
N SER A 26 5.10 -30.11 -11.95
CA SER A 26 6.22 -30.98 -12.31
C SER A 26 6.33 -32.24 -11.46
N GLU A 27 5.70 -32.29 -10.29
CA GLU A 27 5.76 -33.44 -9.38
C GLU A 27 4.46 -34.25 -9.37
N THR A 28 3.31 -33.58 -9.36
CA THR A 28 2.02 -34.27 -9.24
C THR A 28 1.40 -34.59 -10.60
N GLY A 29 1.85 -33.96 -11.68
CA GLY A 29 1.23 -34.10 -12.99
C GLY A 29 -0.15 -33.45 -13.09
N GLN A 30 -0.59 -32.70 -12.07
CA GLN A 30 -1.89 -32.02 -12.08
C GLN A 30 -1.84 -30.77 -12.94
N GLU A 31 -2.97 -30.46 -13.58
CA GLU A 31 -3.13 -29.21 -14.32
C GLU A 31 -3.10 -28.01 -13.37
N ILE A 32 -2.32 -26.99 -13.71
CA ILE A 32 -2.22 -25.72 -12.99
C ILE A 32 -2.41 -24.54 -13.96
N LYS A 33 -2.80 -23.38 -13.40
CA LYS A 33 -2.86 -22.11 -14.14
C LYS A 33 -1.59 -21.32 -13.89
N ASP A 34 -0.65 -21.39 -14.83
CA ASP A 34 0.63 -20.69 -14.75
C ASP A 34 0.47 -19.23 -15.22
N PRO A 35 0.89 -18.23 -14.42
CA PRO A 35 0.76 -16.84 -14.80
C PRO A 35 1.66 -16.47 -15.98
N VAL A 36 1.17 -15.58 -16.83
CA VAL A 36 1.93 -14.94 -17.91
C VAL A 36 2.28 -13.53 -17.47
N TYR A 37 3.55 -13.28 -17.20
CA TYR A 37 4.05 -11.97 -16.83
C TYR A 37 4.50 -11.17 -18.06
N ASP A 38 4.39 -9.85 -17.96
CA ASP A 38 4.95 -8.95 -18.95
C ASP A 38 6.50 -8.98 -18.93
N SER A 39 7.11 -9.22 -20.09
CA SER A 39 8.56 -9.38 -20.22
C SER A 39 9.34 -8.06 -20.08
N GLU A 40 8.71 -6.93 -20.39
CA GLU A 40 9.30 -5.61 -20.18
C GLU A 40 9.35 -5.27 -18.70
N ILE A 41 8.30 -5.60 -17.95
CA ILE A 41 8.28 -5.44 -16.49
C ILE A 41 9.34 -6.34 -15.84
N ILE A 42 9.45 -7.61 -16.27
CA ILE A 42 10.54 -8.52 -15.82
C ILE A 42 11.90 -7.85 -16.01
N LYS A 43 12.20 -7.42 -17.25
CA LYS A 43 13.49 -6.82 -17.59
C LYS A 43 13.76 -5.56 -16.77
N THR A 44 12.72 -4.78 -16.48
CA THR A 44 12.84 -3.54 -15.71
C THR A 44 13.19 -3.84 -14.25
N VAL A 45 12.48 -4.74 -13.58
CA VAL A 45 12.77 -5.05 -12.16
C VAL A 45 14.11 -5.78 -11.98
N ASP A 46 14.49 -6.63 -12.95
CA ASP A 46 15.80 -7.30 -12.97
C ASP A 46 16.94 -6.28 -13.13
N GLY A 47 16.78 -5.31 -14.04
CA GLY A 47 17.73 -4.21 -14.21
C GLY A 47 17.87 -3.34 -12.95
N LEU A 48 16.75 -3.06 -12.27
CA LEU A 48 16.78 -2.33 -11.00
C LEU A 48 17.48 -3.14 -9.89
N TYR A 49 17.29 -4.46 -9.85
CA TYR A 49 18.00 -5.32 -8.89
C TYR A 49 19.50 -5.27 -9.15
N GLN A 50 19.93 -5.40 -10.41
CA GLN A 50 21.35 -5.36 -10.75
C GLN A 50 21.97 -3.99 -10.41
N ALA A 51 21.25 -2.89 -10.61
CA ALA A 51 21.72 -1.56 -10.20
C ALA A 51 21.98 -1.47 -8.68
N VAL A 52 21.19 -2.14 -7.84
CA VAL A 52 21.42 -2.18 -6.38
C VAL A 52 22.65 -3.02 -6.05
N VAL A 53 22.81 -4.18 -6.68
CA VAL A 53 23.97 -5.06 -6.47
C VAL A 53 25.27 -4.39 -6.91
N ASP A 54 25.26 -3.72 -8.05
CA ASP A 54 26.43 -2.98 -8.55
C ASP A 54 26.80 -1.83 -7.61
N ALA A 55 25.80 -1.09 -7.10
CA ALA A 55 26.02 -0.02 -6.14
C ALA A 55 26.59 -0.53 -4.80
N ASP A 56 26.10 -1.65 -4.26
CA ASP A 56 26.65 -2.27 -3.05
C ASP A 56 28.11 -2.71 -3.27
N LYS A 57 28.41 -3.33 -4.41
CA LYS A 57 29.77 -3.75 -4.74
C LYS A 57 30.75 -2.58 -4.78
N ASP A 58 30.39 -1.50 -5.47
CA ASP A 58 31.24 -0.30 -5.57
C ASP A 58 31.44 0.34 -4.19
N TYR A 59 30.38 0.43 -3.38
CA TYR A 59 30.43 1.08 -2.07
C TYR A 59 31.12 0.22 -1.00
N SER A 60 30.94 -1.09 -1.00
CA SER A 60 31.67 -2.02 -0.13
C SER A 60 33.16 -2.04 -0.44
N GLN A 61 33.55 -1.88 -1.71
CA GLN A 61 34.95 -1.74 -2.10
C GLN A 61 35.56 -0.46 -1.51
N GLU A 62 34.85 0.67 -1.61
CA GLU A 62 35.29 1.96 -1.02
C GLU A 62 35.42 1.87 0.51
N LEU A 63 34.48 1.20 1.18
CA LEU A 63 34.48 1.03 2.63
C LEU A 63 35.38 -0.10 3.14
N ASN A 64 35.99 -0.88 2.24
CA ASN A 64 36.77 -2.08 2.56
C ASN A 64 36.03 -3.05 3.51
N CYS A 65 34.77 -3.35 3.19
CA CYS A 65 33.93 -4.31 3.91
C CYS A 65 33.38 -5.39 2.97
N ASN A 66 32.74 -6.42 3.54
CA ASN A 66 32.06 -7.43 2.74
C ASN A 66 30.82 -6.81 2.05
N THR A 67 30.51 -7.29 0.85
CA THR A 67 29.23 -6.99 0.20
C THR A 67 28.06 -7.51 1.01
N SER A 68 26.91 -6.89 0.85
CA SER A 68 25.66 -7.33 1.44
C SER A 68 25.34 -8.77 1.01
N ILE A 69 24.91 -9.61 1.95
CA ILE A 69 24.50 -10.99 1.62
C ILE A 69 23.20 -11.00 0.81
N LYS A 70 22.32 -10.02 1.07
CA LYS A 70 21.03 -9.78 0.42
C LYS A 70 20.75 -8.27 0.37
N HIS A 71 20.02 -7.83 -0.65
CA HIS A 71 19.92 -6.43 -1.03
C HIS A 71 18.49 -5.91 -1.05
N THR A 72 17.54 -6.73 -1.49
CA THR A 72 16.21 -6.24 -1.87
C THR A 72 15.11 -6.97 -1.12
N THR A 73 14.01 -6.24 -0.89
CA THR A 73 12.80 -6.75 -0.25
C THR A 73 11.57 -5.97 -0.72
N VAL A 74 10.39 -6.49 -0.38
CA VAL A 74 9.10 -5.80 -0.52
C VAL A 74 8.40 -5.82 0.83
N LYS A 75 8.05 -4.64 1.34
CA LYS A 75 7.35 -4.44 2.60
C LYS A 75 6.18 -3.46 2.38
N PRO A 76 4.97 -3.78 2.86
CA PRO A 76 3.85 -2.84 2.83
C PRO A 76 4.03 -1.84 3.97
N SER A 77 4.79 -0.78 3.73
CA SER A 77 5.05 0.26 4.73
C SER A 77 3.92 1.29 4.77
N GLY A 78 2.81 0.94 5.41
CA GLY A 78 1.57 1.71 5.37
C GLY A 78 1.72 3.19 5.75
N THR A 79 2.46 3.53 6.82
CA THR A 79 2.64 4.93 7.22
C THR A 79 3.45 5.74 6.20
N VAL A 80 4.53 5.17 5.66
CA VAL A 80 5.39 5.86 4.67
C VAL A 80 4.67 6.00 3.34
N ALA A 81 3.92 4.96 2.93
CA ALA A 81 3.14 4.98 1.69
C ALA A 81 2.02 6.04 1.74
N LYS A 82 1.41 6.28 2.91
CA LYS A 82 0.44 7.36 3.11
C LYS A 82 1.03 8.75 2.90
N LEU A 83 2.28 9.00 3.32
CA LEU A 83 2.95 10.29 3.09
C LEU A 83 3.12 10.58 1.60
N ALA A 84 3.50 9.57 0.82
CA ALA A 84 3.69 9.69 -0.63
C ALA A 84 2.38 9.53 -1.44
N GLY A 85 1.27 9.12 -0.80
CA GLY A 85 0.01 8.86 -1.47
C GLY A 85 0.03 7.69 -2.45
N VAL A 86 0.86 6.67 -2.22
CA VAL A 86 1.04 5.51 -3.13
C VAL A 86 0.55 4.20 -2.52
N SER A 87 0.40 3.18 -3.36
CA SER A 87 0.05 1.82 -2.94
C SER A 87 1.08 1.22 -1.97
N GLU A 88 0.61 0.42 -1.01
CA GLU A 88 1.44 -0.11 0.08
C GLU A 88 2.22 -1.36 -0.36
N GLY A 89 3.53 -1.26 -0.60
CA GLY A 89 4.31 -2.40 -1.11
C GLY A 89 3.78 -2.88 -2.47
N MET A 90 3.35 -4.14 -2.53
CA MET A 90 2.68 -4.74 -3.70
C MET A 90 1.15 -4.77 -3.60
N HIS A 91 0.56 -4.22 -2.52
CA HIS A 91 -0.88 -4.25 -2.33
C HIS A 91 -1.60 -3.41 -3.37
N PHE A 92 -2.73 -3.93 -3.83
CA PHE A 92 -3.71 -3.17 -4.59
C PHE A 92 -4.40 -2.17 -3.67
N HIS A 93 -4.86 -1.06 -4.24
CA HIS A 93 -5.69 -0.10 -3.52
C HIS A 93 -6.98 -0.79 -3.03
N TYR A 94 -7.49 -0.36 -1.87
CA TYR A 94 -8.73 -0.93 -1.33
C TYR A 94 -9.93 -0.66 -2.25
N SER A 95 -9.96 0.52 -2.87
CA SER A 95 -10.95 0.97 -3.86
C SER A 95 -10.32 2.05 -4.74
N GLY A 96 -10.85 2.28 -5.94
CA GLY A 96 -10.41 3.39 -6.81
C GLY A 96 -10.77 4.76 -6.22
N TYR A 97 -11.90 4.84 -5.52
CA TYR A 97 -12.38 6.03 -4.83
C TYR A 97 -12.80 5.64 -3.41
N LEU A 98 -12.32 6.37 -2.41
CA LEU A 98 -12.63 6.09 -1.01
C LEU A 98 -12.67 7.35 -0.14
N ILE A 99 -13.39 7.27 0.98
CA ILE A 99 -13.13 8.10 2.15
C ILE A 99 -12.17 7.32 3.06
N GLN A 100 -11.05 7.94 3.42
CA GLN A 100 -10.17 7.46 4.48
C GLN A 100 -10.41 8.28 5.73
N ARG A 101 -10.66 7.61 6.87
CA ARG A 101 -10.84 8.27 8.16
C ARG A 101 -9.57 8.24 8.97
N ILE A 102 -9.16 9.40 9.49
CA ILE A 102 -8.12 9.51 10.51
C ILE A 102 -8.77 9.97 11.81
N ARG A 103 -8.34 9.38 12.92
CA ARG A 103 -8.84 9.70 14.25
C ARG A 103 -7.84 10.61 14.95
N PHE A 104 -8.33 11.73 15.46
CA PHE A 104 -7.57 12.71 16.20
C PHE A 104 -8.11 12.78 17.63
N GLN A 105 -7.26 13.09 18.59
CA GLN A 105 -7.72 13.49 19.92
C GLN A 105 -8.55 14.77 19.76
N GLU A 106 -9.64 14.93 20.51
CA GLU A 106 -10.53 16.10 20.38
C GLU A 106 -9.84 17.46 20.62
N THR A 107 -8.69 17.44 21.29
CA THR A 107 -7.84 18.59 21.59
C THR A 107 -6.68 18.76 20.61
N ASP A 108 -6.63 17.98 19.52
CA ASP A 108 -5.53 18.03 18.57
C ASP A 108 -5.49 19.39 17.82
N PRO A 109 -4.34 20.08 17.80
CA PRO A 109 -4.21 21.40 17.19
C PRO A 109 -4.50 21.42 15.67
N LEU A 110 -4.47 20.28 14.98
CA LEU A 110 -4.80 20.21 13.55
C LEU A 110 -6.31 20.28 13.26
N LEU A 111 -7.16 19.94 14.24
CA LEU A 111 -8.62 19.86 14.03
C LEU A 111 -9.26 21.18 13.57
N PRO A 112 -8.93 22.36 14.15
CA PRO A 112 -9.41 23.64 13.65
C PRO A 112 -9.01 23.89 12.18
N ALA A 113 -7.73 23.70 11.84
CA ALA A 113 -7.23 23.92 10.48
C ALA A 113 -7.90 22.98 9.46
N LEU A 114 -8.10 21.71 9.80
CA LEU A 114 -8.82 20.74 8.97
C LEU A 114 -10.28 21.18 8.76
N LYS A 115 -10.96 21.63 9.81
CA LYS A 115 -12.33 22.11 9.69
C LYS A 115 -12.42 23.35 8.80
N ASP A 116 -11.50 24.30 8.95
CA ASP A 116 -11.45 25.54 8.17
C ASP A 116 -11.14 25.28 6.69
N CYS A 117 -10.36 24.24 6.39
CA CYS A 117 -10.12 23.80 5.01
C CYS A 117 -11.33 23.10 4.37
N GLY A 118 -12.37 22.76 5.14
CA GLY A 118 -13.60 22.12 4.67
C GLY A 118 -13.64 20.60 4.82
N TYR A 119 -12.69 19.98 5.54
CA TYR A 119 -12.75 18.55 5.84
C TYR A 119 -13.94 18.23 6.73
N ARG A 120 -14.67 17.15 6.41
CA ARG A 120 -15.78 16.70 7.24
C ARG A 120 -15.25 16.02 8.49
N THR A 121 -15.78 16.43 9.64
CA THR A 121 -15.43 15.89 10.96
C THR A 121 -16.66 15.37 11.69
N GLU A 122 -16.54 14.27 12.42
CA GLU A 122 -17.59 13.74 13.29
C GLU A 122 -16.99 13.10 14.56
N PRO A 123 -17.71 13.05 15.69
CA PRO A 123 -17.24 12.31 16.86
C PRO A 123 -17.00 10.82 16.56
N ASP A 124 -15.91 10.24 17.07
CA ASP A 124 -15.68 8.80 17.00
C ASP A 124 -16.67 8.08 17.92
N ILE A 125 -17.41 7.12 17.37
CA ILE A 125 -18.44 6.38 18.11
C ILE A 125 -17.85 5.27 18.97
N TYR A 126 -16.58 4.93 18.77
CA TYR A 126 -15.90 3.81 19.42
C TYR A 126 -15.00 4.28 20.58
N THR A 127 -14.49 5.51 20.51
CA THR A 127 -13.50 6.06 21.45
C THR A 127 -13.98 7.43 21.92
N PRO A 128 -14.19 7.63 23.24
CA PRO A 128 -14.45 8.95 23.78
C PRO A 128 -13.32 9.94 23.45
N HIS A 129 -13.62 11.24 23.48
CA HIS A 129 -12.64 12.32 23.30
C HIS A 129 -11.85 12.24 21.98
N THR A 130 -12.47 11.71 20.94
CA THR A 130 -11.84 11.45 19.63
C THR A 130 -12.74 11.96 18.51
N ILE A 131 -12.14 12.59 17.51
CA ILE A 131 -12.80 13.10 16.31
C ILE A 131 -12.29 12.33 15.09
N CYS A 132 -13.21 11.82 14.28
CA CYS A 132 -12.94 11.26 12.96
C CYS A 132 -12.96 12.38 11.92
N VAL A 133 -11.93 12.44 11.08
CA VAL A 133 -11.83 13.36 9.93
C VAL A 133 -11.84 12.54 8.65
N GLU A 134 -12.70 12.91 7.70
CA GLU A 134 -12.88 12.24 6.41
C GLU A 134 -11.96 12.87 5.34
N PHE A 135 -11.09 12.05 4.74
CA PHE A 135 -10.22 12.42 3.63
C PHE A 135 -10.69 11.71 2.35
N PRO A 136 -11.25 12.42 1.36
CA PRO A 136 -11.54 11.84 0.06
C PRO A 136 -10.22 11.55 -0.69
N ILE A 137 -10.07 10.31 -1.16
CA ILE A 137 -8.86 9.86 -1.85
C ILE A 137 -9.26 9.17 -3.15
N LYS A 138 -8.59 9.56 -4.23
CA LYS A 138 -8.59 8.87 -5.51
C LYS A 138 -7.29 8.10 -5.66
N ALA A 139 -7.37 6.79 -5.85
CA ALA A 139 -6.21 5.97 -6.15
C ALA A 139 -5.59 6.37 -7.49
N ALA A 140 -4.27 6.20 -7.64
CA ALA A 140 -3.63 6.36 -8.93
C ALA A 140 -4.28 5.43 -9.96
N ASN A 141 -4.54 5.96 -11.15
CA ASN A 141 -5.18 5.22 -12.25
C ASN A 141 -6.57 4.64 -11.93
N ALA A 142 -7.31 5.19 -10.96
CA ALA A 142 -8.65 4.71 -10.61
C ALA A 142 -9.67 4.67 -11.76
N ASP A 143 -9.43 5.44 -12.83
CA ASP A 143 -10.26 5.49 -14.04
C ASP A 143 -9.78 4.54 -15.16
N SER A 144 -8.69 3.80 -14.95
CA SER A 144 -8.15 2.86 -15.95
C SER A 144 -8.96 1.56 -15.96
N ASP A 145 -9.25 1.02 -17.15
CA ASP A 145 -9.87 -0.30 -17.31
C ASP A 145 -9.01 -1.43 -16.73
N ASN A 146 -7.70 -1.20 -16.58
CA ASN A 146 -6.75 -2.15 -16.00
C ASN A 146 -6.57 -1.98 -14.49
N PHE A 147 -7.24 -0.99 -13.87
CA PHE A 147 -7.25 -0.83 -12.42
C PHE A 147 -7.96 -2.02 -11.76
N ALA A 148 -7.36 -2.56 -10.71
CA ALA A 148 -7.97 -3.57 -9.85
C ALA A 148 -7.82 -3.16 -8.39
N SER A 149 -8.87 -3.36 -7.61
CA SER A 149 -8.86 -3.16 -6.16
C SER A 149 -8.63 -4.47 -5.42
N ALA A 150 -8.23 -4.39 -4.15
CA ALA A 150 -8.07 -5.56 -3.28
C ALA A 150 -9.33 -6.43 -3.18
N GLY A 151 -10.52 -5.86 -3.40
CA GLY A 151 -11.79 -6.59 -3.41
C GLY A 151 -12.17 -7.23 -4.74
N THR A 152 -11.47 -6.91 -5.84
CA THR A 152 -11.81 -7.36 -7.21
C THR A 152 -10.72 -8.20 -7.86
N VAL A 153 -9.46 -8.04 -7.44
CA VAL A 153 -8.35 -8.85 -7.91
C VAL A 153 -8.48 -10.28 -7.39
N SER A 154 -8.37 -11.27 -8.28
CA SER A 154 -8.49 -12.68 -7.89
C SER A 154 -7.37 -13.11 -6.93
N ILE A 155 -7.65 -14.06 -6.04
CA ILE A 155 -6.64 -14.68 -5.17
C ILE A 155 -5.45 -15.23 -5.98
N ALA A 156 -5.72 -15.83 -7.15
CA ALA A 156 -4.68 -16.38 -8.03
C ALA A 156 -3.73 -15.31 -8.59
N GLU A 157 -4.26 -14.16 -8.98
CA GLU A 157 -3.45 -13.02 -9.46
C GLU A 157 -2.61 -12.40 -8.34
N GLN A 158 -3.11 -12.37 -7.11
CA GLN A 158 -2.34 -11.91 -5.96
C GLN A 158 -1.15 -12.85 -5.65
N PHE A 159 -1.36 -14.16 -5.69
CA PHE A 159 -0.28 -15.15 -5.56
C PHE A 159 0.76 -15.01 -6.68
N ALA A 160 0.31 -14.89 -7.93
CA ALA A 160 1.19 -14.67 -9.07
C ALA A 160 2.02 -13.38 -8.92
N THR A 161 1.40 -12.29 -8.47
CA THR A 161 2.11 -11.03 -8.22
C THR A 161 3.17 -11.16 -7.12
N GLN A 162 2.85 -11.91 -6.05
CA GLN A 162 3.82 -12.19 -4.98
C GLN A 162 5.00 -13.00 -5.51
N ALA A 163 4.72 -14.05 -6.29
CA ALA A 163 5.73 -14.91 -6.91
C ALA A 163 6.61 -14.12 -7.88
N PHE A 164 6.04 -13.28 -8.74
CA PHE A 164 6.78 -12.38 -9.63
C PHE A 164 7.84 -11.57 -8.89
N LEU A 165 7.45 -10.88 -7.81
CA LEU A 165 8.37 -10.06 -7.03
C LEU A 165 9.40 -10.91 -6.28
N GLN A 166 9.02 -12.12 -5.88
CA GLN A 166 9.95 -13.03 -5.19
C GLN A 166 10.99 -13.62 -6.15
N THR A 167 10.65 -13.79 -7.43
CA THR A 167 11.52 -14.33 -8.48
C THR A 167 12.45 -13.28 -9.08
N TYR A 168 11.91 -12.11 -9.46
CA TYR A 168 12.64 -11.15 -10.31
C TYR A 168 13.14 -9.91 -9.57
N TRP A 169 12.79 -9.72 -8.29
CA TRP A 169 13.19 -8.53 -7.54
C TRP A 169 13.80 -8.84 -6.18
N SER A 170 13.12 -9.62 -5.33
CA SER A 170 13.44 -9.78 -3.91
C SER A 170 14.35 -10.98 -3.66
N ASP A 171 15.57 -10.72 -3.19
CA ASP A 171 16.47 -11.77 -2.69
C ASP A 171 16.23 -12.11 -1.20
N ASN A 172 15.57 -11.22 -0.44
CA ASN A 172 14.90 -11.52 0.83
C ASN A 172 13.50 -12.11 0.57
N ALA A 173 12.47 -11.66 1.29
CA ALA A 173 11.10 -12.12 1.16
C ALA A 173 10.20 -11.03 0.55
N VAL A 174 8.99 -11.41 0.16
CA VAL A 174 7.93 -10.48 -0.26
C VAL A 174 6.83 -10.52 0.77
N SER A 175 6.72 -9.44 1.54
CA SER A 175 5.63 -9.28 2.52
C SER A 175 4.39 -8.74 1.82
N CYS A 176 3.31 -9.50 1.89
CA CYS A 176 1.97 -9.07 1.53
C CYS A 176 0.93 -9.91 2.28
N THR A 177 -0.18 -9.29 2.63
CA THR A 177 -1.44 -9.99 2.91
C THR A 177 -2.20 -10.17 1.61
N ILE A 178 -2.47 -11.43 1.23
CA ILE A 178 -3.36 -11.80 0.14
C ILE A 178 -4.79 -11.86 0.69
N THR A 179 -5.73 -11.16 0.07
CA THR A 179 -7.14 -11.22 0.44
C THR A 179 -7.94 -12.12 -0.48
N PHE A 180 -8.99 -12.74 0.02
CA PHE A 180 -9.84 -13.63 -0.78
C PHE A 180 -11.30 -13.51 -0.38
N GLN A 181 -12.20 -13.61 -1.36
CA GLN A 181 -13.63 -13.70 -1.14
C GLN A 181 -14.01 -15.11 -0.66
N ASN A 182 -15.18 -15.24 -0.02
CA ASN A 182 -15.61 -16.54 0.53
C ASN A 182 -15.67 -17.65 -0.53
N ASP A 183 -16.07 -17.34 -1.77
CA ASP A 183 -16.15 -18.25 -2.92
C ASP A 183 -14.78 -18.60 -3.53
N GLU A 184 -13.71 -17.90 -3.13
CA GLU A 184 -12.33 -18.23 -3.52
C GLU A 184 -11.62 -19.16 -2.53
N SER A 185 -12.26 -19.48 -1.39
CA SER A 185 -11.63 -20.25 -0.29
C SER A 185 -11.10 -21.62 -0.74
N ASP A 186 -11.81 -22.30 -1.64
CA ASP A 186 -11.40 -23.62 -2.15
C ASP A 186 -10.13 -23.56 -3.02
N GLN A 187 -9.71 -22.38 -3.46
CA GLN A 187 -8.49 -22.18 -4.24
C GLN A 187 -7.23 -22.06 -3.37
N ILE A 188 -7.37 -21.85 -2.06
CA ILE A 188 -6.24 -21.57 -1.16
C ILE A 188 -5.23 -22.73 -1.14
N ALA A 189 -5.69 -23.95 -0.86
CA ALA A 189 -4.79 -25.10 -0.78
C ALA A 189 -4.10 -25.43 -2.13
N PRO A 190 -4.82 -25.45 -3.27
CA PRO A 190 -4.18 -25.56 -4.58
C PRO A 190 -3.12 -24.49 -4.87
N LEU A 191 -3.39 -23.22 -4.55
CA LEU A 191 -2.44 -22.12 -4.79
C LEU A 191 -1.21 -22.23 -3.88
N LEU A 192 -1.39 -22.53 -2.59
CA LEU A 192 -0.26 -22.79 -1.68
C LEU A 192 0.62 -23.93 -2.20
N HIS A 193 0.01 -25.00 -2.71
CA HIS A 193 0.75 -26.10 -3.31
C HIS A 193 1.48 -25.66 -4.59
N GLN A 194 0.79 -24.98 -5.52
CA GLN A 194 1.38 -24.50 -6.78
C GLN A 194 2.62 -23.63 -6.55
N TYR A 195 2.59 -22.73 -5.58
CA TYR A 195 3.68 -21.75 -5.35
C TYR A 195 4.72 -22.20 -4.31
N ARG A 196 4.70 -23.46 -3.85
CA ARG A 196 5.58 -24.01 -2.80
C ARG A 196 7.09 -23.85 -3.04
N TYR A 197 7.50 -23.69 -4.30
CA TYR A 197 8.90 -23.49 -4.68
C TYR A 197 9.28 -22.05 -5.00
N ALA A 198 8.30 -21.15 -5.07
CA ALA A 198 8.52 -19.75 -5.44
C ALA A 198 8.42 -18.82 -4.23
N ILE A 199 7.45 -19.03 -3.34
CA ILE A 199 7.12 -18.07 -2.27
C ILE A 199 7.75 -18.49 -0.94
N LYS A 200 8.56 -17.61 -0.34
CA LYS A 200 9.27 -17.87 0.93
C LYS A 200 8.38 -17.74 2.17
N SER A 201 7.38 -16.87 2.11
CA SER A 201 6.44 -16.61 3.21
C SER A 201 5.14 -16.05 2.62
N THR A 202 3.99 -16.47 3.11
CA THR A 202 2.70 -15.92 2.67
C THR A 202 1.75 -15.73 3.84
N SER A 203 0.86 -14.74 3.73
CA SER A 203 -0.16 -14.41 4.72
C SER A 203 -1.46 -14.20 3.97
N LEU A 204 -2.53 -14.86 4.42
CA LEU A 204 -3.85 -14.76 3.82
C LEU A 204 -4.84 -14.24 4.85
N LEU A 205 -5.77 -13.40 4.42
CA LEU A 205 -6.86 -12.89 5.25
C LEU A 205 -8.16 -12.88 4.44
N PRO A 206 -9.30 -13.37 4.97
CA PRO A 206 -10.58 -13.20 4.30
C PRO A 206 -10.84 -11.71 4.02
N TYR A 207 -11.27 -11.39 2.80
CA TYR A 207 -11.64 -10.03 2.45
C TYR A 207 -12.86 -9.61 3.28
N TYR A 208 -12.68 -8.62 4.15
CA TYR A 208 -13.78 -8.08 4.94
C TYR A 208 -14.28 -6.77 4.33
N GLY A 209 -15.39 -6.86 3.61
CA GLY A 209 -16.13 -5.69 3.09
C GLY A 209 -17.24 -5.20 4.02
N GLY A 210 -17.29 -5.68 5.28
CA GLY A 210 -18.38 -5.39 6.21
C GLY A 210 -18.48 -3.91 6.55
N SER A 211 -19.73 -3.43 6.71
CA SER A 211 -20.04 -2.02 7.00
C SER A 211 -19.78 -1.70 8.48
N LEU A 212 -18.52 -1.39 8.82
CA LEU A 212 -18.26 -0.63 10.03
C LEU A 212 -18.93 0.75 9.90
N LYS A 213 -19.60 1.22 10.95
CA LYS A 213 -20.28 2.53 10.92
C LYS A 213 -19.31 3.67 10.62
N GLN A 214 -18.10 3.61 11.16
CA GLN A 214 -16.98 4.51 10.84
C GLN A 214 -15.81 3.71 10.31
N ALA A 215 -15.98 3.10 9.13
CA ALA A 215 -14.91 2.33 8.50
C ALA A 215 -13.69 3.24 8.23
N PRO A 216 -12.46 2.79 8.53
CA PRO A 216 -11.24 3.57 8.28
C PRO A 216 -10.98 3.78 6.78
N LYS A 217 -11.44 2.85 5.94
CA LYS A 217 -11.46 2.96 4.48
C LYS A 217 -12.88 2.63 4.02
N GLU A 218 -13.58 3.59 3.45
CA GLU A 218 -14.95 3.42 2.94
C GLU A 218 -14.97 3.60 1.42
N PRO A 219 -15.30 2.56 0.64
CA PRO A 219 -15.46 2.69 -0.80
C PRO A 219 -16.63 3.62 -1.14
N ILE A 220 -16.40 4.56 -2.06
CA ILE A 220 -17.43 5.51 -2.54
C ILE A 220 -17.47 5.53 -4.06
N SER A 221 -18.54 6.09 -4.63
CA SER A 221 -18.59 6.35 -6.07
C SER A 221 -17.72 7.56 -6.43
N LYS A 222 -17.30 7.63 -7.70
CA LYS A 222 -16.60 8.80 -8.27
C LYS A 222 -17.34 10.11 -8.02
N GLU A 223 -18.67 10.12 -8.22
CA GLU A 223 -19.50 11.31 -7.97
C GLU A 223 -19.45 11.76 -6.50
N LYS A 224 -19.46 10.82 -5.55
CA LYS A 224 -19.33 11.14 -4.12
C LYS A 224 -17.93 11.67 -3.80
N TYR A 225 -16.89 11.08 -4.40
CA TYR A 225 -15.52 11.57 -4.26
C TYR A 225 -15.42 13.01 -4.76
N GLU A 226 -15.85 13.29 -5.98
CA GLU A 226 -15.80 14.64 -6.58
C GLU A 226 -16.57 15.65 -5.72
N LYS A 227 -17.73 15.29 -5.19
CA LYS A 227 -18.47 16.16 -4.26
C LYS A 227 -17.67 16.43 -2.98
N ALA A 228 -17.14 15.40 -2.33
CA ALA A 228 -16.38 15.54 -1.08
C ALA A 228 -15.09 16.35 -1.29
N ASP A 229 -14.37 16.09 -2.38
CA ASP A 229 -13.14 16.78 -2.76
C ASP A 229 -13.39 18.27 -2.99
N ASN A 230 -14.47 18.63 -3.70
CA ASN A 230 -14.85 20.02 -3.94
C ASN A 230 -15.25 20.81 -2.67
N HIS A 231 -15.56 20.14 -1.56
CA HIS A 231 -15.79 20.84 -0.28
C HIS A 231 -14.48 21.26 0.39
N ILE A 232 -13.36 20.63 0.03
CA ILE A 232 -12.04 20.93 0.58
C ILE A 232 -11.42 22.01 -0.30
N THR A 233 -11.33 23.22 0.24
CA THR A 233 -10.91 24.42 -0.50
C THR A 233 -9.61 25.04 0.02
N GLY A 234 -9.17 24.63 1.20
CA GLY A 234 -7.93 25.09 1.82
C GLY A 234 -6.82 24.03 1.75
N ASN A 235 -5.57 24.51 1.78
CA ASN A 235 -4.42 23.65 2.06
C ASN A 235 -4.16 23.66 3.58
N VAL A 236 -4.36 22.51 4.23
CA VAL A 236 -4.25 22.37 5.68
C VAL A 236 -2.86 22.71 6.22
N GLU A 237 -1.80 22.42 5.47
CA GLU A 237 -0.42 22.75 5.87
C GLU A 237 -0.28 24.27 6.04
N ILE A 238 -0.69 25.03 5.03
CA ILE A 238 -0.64 26.50 5.03
C ILE A 238 -1.52 27.08 6.13
N VAL A 239 -2.75 26.60 6.27
CA VAL A 239 -3.71 27.12 7.28
C VAL A 239 -3.19 26.83 8.70
N PHE A 240 -2.62 25.65 8.91
CA PHE A 240 -2.08 25.27 10.21
C PHE A 240 -0.83 26.06 10.58
N GLU A 241 0.10 26.26 9.65
CA GLU A 241 1.30 27.09 9.86
C GLU A 241 0.92 28.51 10.28
N GLN A 242 -0.01 29.15 9.56
CA GLN A 242 -0.47 30.50 9.88
C GLN A 242 -1.11 30.59 11.27
N THR A 243 -1.91 29.58 11.63
CA THR A 243 -2.61 29.56 12.93
C THR A 243 -1.64 29.34 14.10
N ASN A 244 -0.56 28.58 13.88
CA ASN A 244 0.48 28.34 14.90
C ASN A 244 1.40 29.53 15.11
N GLU A 245 1.74 30.29 14.05
CA GLU A 245 2.55 31.51 14.19
C GLU A 245 1.82 32.57 15.04
N ASP A 246 0.49 32.67 14.88
CA ASP A 246 -0.36 33.60 15.64
C ASP A 246 -0.61 33.14 17.09
N GLN A 247 -0.45 31.84 17.38
CA GLN A 247 -0.67 31.24 18.69
C GLN A 247 0.61 30.60 19.24
N LYS A 248 1.45 31.39 19.92
CA LYS A 248 2.59 30.88 20.71
C LYS A 248 2.11 29.84 21.74
N GLY A 249 2.20 28.55 21.40
CA GLY A 249 1.79 27.44 22.28
C GLY A 249 1.14 26.22 21.58
N LEU A 250 0.82 26.28 20.28
CA LEU A 250 0.43 25.09 19.52
C LEU A 250 1.68 24.35 19.02
N GLU A 251 2.34 23.60 19.89
CA GLU A 251 3.41 22.68 19.48
C GLU A 251 2.86 21.25 19.36
N LEU A 252 2.94 20.70 18.15
CA LEU A 252 3.06 19.25 17.94
C LEU A 252 4.48 18.89 18.38
N VAL A 253 4.58 18.07 19.44
CA VAL A 253 5.78 17.42 20.00
C VAL A 253 7.10 17.97 19.43
N ASP A 254 7.79 18.80 20.24
CA ASP A 254 9.11 19.35 19.92
C ASP A 254 10.05 18.24 19.42
N GLN A 255 10.71 18.47 18.28
CA GLN A 255 11.69 17.54 17.71
C GLN A 255 12.87 17.26 18.67
N SER A 256 13.07 18.10 19.68
CA SER A 256 14.04 17.86 20.76
C SER A 256 13.77 16.57 21.55
N ASP A 257 12.53 16.06 21.56
CA ASP A 257 12.20 14.78 22.20
C ASP A 257 12.71 13.55 21.43
N CYS A 258 13.08 13.70 20.14
CA CYS A 258 13.67 12.63 19.33
C CYS A 258 15.19 12.51 19.46
N ASP A 259 15.88 13.51 20.03
CA ASP A 259 17.35 13.53 20.14
C ASP A 259 17.90 12.42 21.06
N ASN A 260 17.08 11.91 21.99
CA ASN A 260 17.47 10.85 22.92
C ASN A 260 17.10 9.43 22.45
N GLY A 261 16.57 9.28 21.23
CA GLY A 261 16.27 7.95 20.65
C GLY A 261 15.15 7.16 21.36
N ALA A 262 14.37 7.80 22.22
CA ALA A 262 13.21 7.21 22.88
C ALA A 262 11.95 8.00 22.50
N CYS A 263 10.86 7.31 22.14
CA CYS A 263 9.58 7.98 21.95
C CYS A 263 9.09 8.55 23.29
N PRO A 264 8.65 9.81 23.36
CA PRO A 264 8.11 10.37 24.58
C PRO A 264 6.85 9.60 25.00
N ILE A 265 6.79 9.21 26.27
CA ILE A 265 5.62 8.61 26.90
C ILE A 265 4.78 9.74 27.45
N LYS A 266 3.55 9.91 26.94
CA LYS A 266 2.47 10.66 27.60
C LYS A 266 1.40 9.69 28.08
#